data_AF-A0A382ZZ37-F1
#
_entry.id   AF-A0A382ZZ37-F1
#
_cell.length_a   1.000
_cell.length_b   1.000
_cell.length_c   1.000
_cell.angle_alpha   90.00
_cell.angle_beta   90.00
_cell.angle_gamma   90.00
#
_symmetry.space_group_name_H-M   'P 1'
#
loop_
_entity.id
_entity.type
_entity.pdbx_description
1 polymer ?
#
loop_
_entity_poly.entity_id
_entity_poly.type
_entity_poly.pdbx_seq_one_letter_code
_entity_poly.pdbx_strand_id
1 'polypeptide(L)'
;MTIVGSSTFSNITIKNYIAFASEHAAISSSEKNHKYWVDIGNYDSITDYNDEHLRNREMDDLYPDDKKWSWDWDTDANRKAFEKKRISSDQLKLAATFGIGALVVNHIVSAIDVLYLKRVIADGKLSIKAYQDFEIRSLGYALTLEF
;
A
#
# COMPACT_ATOMS: atom_id res chain seq x y z
N MET A 1 5.14 -4.03 -13.33
CA MET A 1 3.67 -4.14 -13.17
C MET A 1 3.29 -3.83 -11.71
N THR A 2 3.65 -2.66 -11.16
CA THR A 2 3.97 -2.63 -9.71
C THR A 2 3.16 -1.65 -8.84
N ILE A 3 2.53 -0.60 -9.40
CA ILE A 3 1.72 0.35 -8.59
C ILE A 3 0.23 0.23 -8.91
N VAL A 4 -0.11 0.12 -10.20
CA VAL A 4 -1.51 -0.10 -10.66
C VAL A 4 -2.08 -1.43 -10.11
N GLY A 5 -1.24 -2.45 -9.95
CA GLY A 5 -1.64 -3.73 -9.36
C GLY A 5 -1.96 -3.62 -7.86
N SER A 6 -1.15 -2.91 -7.09
CA SER A 6 -1.32 -2.79 -5.63
C SER A 6 -2.53 -1.94 -5.23
N SER A 7 -2.80 -0.84 -5.94
CA SER A 7 -3.99 -0.02 -5.69
C SER A 7 -5.27 -0.76 -6.06
N THR A 8 -5.25 -1.50 -7.19
CA THR A 8 -6.38 -2.35 -7.60
C THR A 8 -6.62 -3.46 -6.58
N PHE A 9 -5.58 -4.12 -6.09
CA PHE A 9 -5.68 -5.17 -5.09
C PHE A 9 -6.23 -4.67 -3.76
N SER A 10 -5.73 -3.54 -3.25
CA SER A 10 -6.26 -2.92 -2.02
C SER A 10 -7.75 -2.57 -2.16
N ASN A 11 -8.15 -2.00 -3.29
CA ASN A 11 -9.55 -1.68 -3.57
C ASN A 11 -10.45 -2.92 -3.65
N ILE A 12 -9.94 -4.03 -4.19
CA ILE A 12 -10.67 -5.30 -4.23
C ILE A 12 -10.90 -5.81 -2.81
N THR A 13 -9.87 -5.82 -1.96
CA THR A 13 -10.02 -6.30 -0.57
C THR A 13 -11.01 -5.44 0.23
N ILE A 14 -11.01 -4.12 0.00
CA ILE A 14 -11.99 -3.20 0.59
C ILE A 14 -13.41 -3.56 0.15
N LYS A 15 -13.63 -3.67 -1.17
CA LYS A 15 -14.94 -4.04 -1.71
C LYS A 15 -15.41 -5.40 -1.20
N ASN A 16 -14.50 -6.36 -1.02
CA ASN A 16 -14.83 -7.70 -0.55
C ASN A 16 -15.36 -7.69 0.89
N TYR A 17 -14.70 -6.98 1.83
CA TYR A 17 -15.22 -6.94 3.20
C TYR A 17 -16.51 -6.11 3.29
N ILE A 18 -16.68 -5.07 2.46
CA ILE A 18 -17.91 -4.27 2.42
C ILE A 18 -19.08 -5.10 1.89
N ALA A 19 -18.87 -5.85 0.81
CA ALA A 19 -19.90 -6.72 0.25
C ALA A 19 -20.29 -7.82 1.25
N PHE A 20 -19.30 -8.43 1.90
CA PHE A 20 -19.52 -9.41 2.95
C PHE A 20 -20.36 -8.85 4.11
N ALA A 21 -20.06 -7.64 4.58
CA ALA A 21 -20.84 -7.01 5.64
C ALA A 21 -22.25 -6.60 5.17
N SER A 22 -22.40 -6.19 3.91
CA SER A 22 -23.72 -5.89 3.33
C SER A 22 -24.62 -7.13 3.29
N GLU A 23 -24.04 -8.31 3.04
CA GLU A 23 -24.74 -9.59 3.02
C GLU A 23 -25.11 -10.09 4.42
N HIS A 24 -24.16 -10.01 5.36
CA HIS A 24 -24.29 -10.65 6.67
C HIS A 24 -24.72 -9.72 7.82
N ALA A 25 -24.73 -8.39 7.61
CA ALA A 25 -25.06 -7.42 8.64
C ALA A 25 -26.13 -6.39 8.22
N ALA A 26 -26.80 -6.61 7.09
CA ALA A 26 -27.83 -5.74 6.52
C ALA A 26 -27.40 -4.26 6.35
N ILE A 27 -26.09 -4.03 6.14
CA ILE A 27 -25.50 -2.69 6.08
C ILE A 27 -25.86 -2.00 4.76
N SER A 28 -26.21 -0.72 4.83
CA SER A 28 -26.32 0.09 3.61
C SER A 28 -24.93 0.36 3.03
N SER A 29 -24.77 0.17 1.72
CA SER A 29 -23.52 0.46 0.98
C SER A 29 -23.19 1.95 0.84
N SER A 30 -23.81 2.81 1.66
CA SER A 30 -23.62 4.25 1.64
C SER A 30 -22.20 4.65 2.06
N GLU A 31 -21.79 5.89 1.76
CA GLU A 31 -20.48 6.42 2.13
C GLU A 31 -20.27 6.41 3.65
N LYS A 32 -19.48 5.44 4.13
CA LYS A 32 -19.07 5.28 5.52
C LYS A 32 -17.60 5.65 5.70
N ASN A 33 -17.30 6.30 6.82
CA ASN A 33 -15.91 6.56 7.20
C ASN A 33 -15.24 5.29 7.76
N HIS A 34 -13.93 5.34 7.96
CA HIS A 34 -13.19 4.18 8.47
C HIS A 34 -13.62 3.78 9.89
N LYS A 35 -13.93 4.74 10.77
CA LYS A 35 -14.40 4.48 12.15
C LYS A 35 -15.64 3.58 12.16
N TYR A 36 -16.63 3.86 11.30
CA TYR A 36 -17.81 3.02 11.16
C TYR A 36 -17.46 1.55 10.88
N TRP A 37 -16.55 1.30 9.92
CA TRP A 37 -16.13 -0.07 9.59
C TRP A 37 -15.38 -0.78 10.73
N VAL A 38 -14.71 -0.02 11.61
CA VAL A 38 -14.10 -0.55 12.84
C VAL A 38 -15.19 -0.89 13.86
N ASP A 39 -16.14 0.03 14.07
CA ASP A 39 -17.18 -0.12 15.09
C ASP A 39 -18.09 -1.32 14.80
N ILE A 40 -18.53 -1.51 13.55
CA ILE A 40 -19.32 -2.69 13.20
C ILE A 40 -18.54 -4.01 13.42
N GLY A 41 -17.20 -3.99 13.36
CA GLY A 41 -16.39 -5.16 13.65
C GLY A 41 -16.36 -5.50 15.13
N ASN A 42 -16.61 -4.52 16.01
CA ASN A 42 -16.52 -4.64 17.46
C ASN A 42 -17.84 -5.03 18.13
N TYR A 43 -18.98 -4.71 17.54
CA TYR A 43 -20.31 -4.90 18.13
C TYR A 43 -21.23 -5.72 17.21
N ASP A 44 -22.08 -6.56 17.80
CA ASP A 44 -23.02 -7.41 17.06
C ASP A 44 -24.14 -6.57 16.39
N SER A 45 -24.60 -5.49 17.03
CA SER A 45 -25.60 -4.60 16.47
C SER A 45 -25.35 -3.11 16.80
N ILE A 46 -26.05 -2.22 16.09
CA ILE A 46 -26.08 -0.79 16.42
C ILE A 46 -26.61 -0.52 17.83
N THR A 47 -27.55 -1.34 18.29
CA THR A 47 -28.13 -1.23 19.62
C THR A 47 -27.07 -1.51 20.68
N ASP A 48 -26.27 -2.56 20.52
CA ASP A 48 -25.20 -2.90 21.46
C ASP A 48 -24.17 -1.77 21.58
N TYR A 49 -23.79 -1.18 20.44
CA TYR A 49 -22.90 -0.02 20.39
C TYR A 49 -23.50 1.18 21.12
N ASN A 50 -24.72 1.58 20.75
CA ASN A 50 -25.36 2.77 21.30
C ASN A 50 -25.64 2.61 22.80
N ASP A 51 -26.09 1.45 23.24
CA ASP A 51 -26.36 1.16 24.65
C ASP A 51 -25.07 1.24 25.49
N GLU A 52 -23.93 0.81 24.96
CA GLU A 52 -22.64 0.98 25.63
C GLU A 52 -22.23 2.45 25.77
N HIS A 53 -22.32 3.21 24.68
CA HIS A 53 -21.96 4.63 24.67
C HIS A 53 -22.92 5.44 25.57
N LEU A 54 -24.20 5.09 25.62
CA LEU A 54 -25.17 5.67 26.55
C LEU A 54 -24.80 5.41 28.02
N ARG A 55 -24.37 4.19 28.37
CA ARG A 55 -23.87 3.86 29.72
C ARG A 55 -22.63 4.67 30.08
N ASN A 56 -21.76 4.93 29.09
CA ASN A 56 -20.53 5.70 29.25
C ASN A 56 -20.72 7.23 29.15
N ARG A 57 -21.93 7.71 28.85
CA ARG A 57 -22.27 9.13 28.63
C ARG A 57 -21.59 9.74 27.40
N GLU A 58 -21.31 8.93 26.39
CA GLU A 58 -20.68 9.30 25.11
C GLU A 58 -21.77 9.64 24.07
N MET A 59 -22.58 10.67 24.36
CA MET A 59 -23.75 11.01 23.55
C MET A 59 -23.40 11.50 22.14
N ASP A 60 -22.22 12.08 21.96
CA ASP A 60 -21.76 12.63 20.68
C ASP A 60 -21.30 11.53 19.69
N ASP A 61 -21.07 10.31 20.17
CA ASP A 61 -20.56 9.18 19.38
C ASP A 61 -21.64 8.19 18.95
N LEU A 62 -22.91 8.46 19.27
CA LEU A 62 -24.05 7.60 18.92
C LEU A 62 -24.31 7.58 17.42
N TYR A 63 -24.63 6.40 16.90
CA TYR A 63 -25.13 6.28 15.54
C TYR A 63 -26.66 6.48 15.50
N PRO A 64 -27.20 7.22 14.52
CA PRO A 64 -28.63 7.30 14.31
C PRO A 64 -29.21 5.91 14.02
N ASP A 65 -30.32 5.55 14.67
CA ASP A 65 -31.05 4.32 14.37
C ASP A 65 -31.91 4.50 13.11
N ASP A 66 -31.23 4.47 11.95
CA ASP A 66 -31.86 4.54 10.65
C ASP A 66 -31.26 3.46 9.71
N LYS A 67 -31.92 3.22 8.57
CA LYS A 67 -31.44 2.25 7.57
C LYS A 67 -30.08 2.60 6.98
N LYS A 68 -29.63 3.86 7.12
CA LYS A 68 -28.33 4.28 6.59
C LYS A 68 -27.23 3.76 7.52
N TRP A 69 -27.36 3.91 8.84
CA TRP A 69 -26.29 3.62 9.80
C TRP A 69 -26.45 2.29 10.54
N SER A 70 -27.66 1.74 10.60
CA SER A 70 -27.93 0.48 11.30
C SER A 70 -27.15 -0.70 10.70
N TRP A 71 -26.76 -1.63 11.58
CA TRP A 71 -26.21 -2.93 11.28
C TRP A 71 -26.68 -3.94 12.33
N ASP A 72 -26.78 -5.20 11.92
CA ASP A 72 -27.10 -6.32 12.81
C ASP A 72 -26.51 -7.60 12.23
N TRP A 73 -25.45 -8.12 12.84
CA TRP A 73 -24.74 -9.31 12.36
C TRP A 73 -25.58 -10.56 12.57
N ASP A 74 -25.75 -11.35 11.51
CA ASP A 74 -26.44 -12.64 11.56
C ASP A 74 -25.82 -13.63 12.56
N THR A 75 -24.48 -13.63 12.68
CA THR A 75 -23.70 -14.46 13.60
C THR A 75 -22.40 -13.78 14.01
N ASP A 76 -21.96 -14.02 15.25
CA ASP A 76 -20.63 -13.60 15.76
C ASP A 76 -19.48 -14.16 14.90
N ALA A 77 -19.66 -15.35 14.31
CA ALA A 77 -18.68 -15.94 13.39
C ALA A 77 -18.48 -15.09 12.13
N ASN A 78 -19.55 -14.56 11.54
CA ASN A 78 -19.47 -13.68 10.38
C ASN A 78 -18.89 -12.32 10.75
N ARG A 79 -19.26 -11.74 11.90
CA ARG A 79 -18.61 -10.52 12.40
C ARG A 79 -17.09 -10.69 12.55
N LYS A 80 -16.65 -11.79 13.17
CA LYS A 80 -15.20 -12.10 13.30
C LYS A 80 -14.53 -12.34 11.94
N ALA A 81 -15.23 -12.97 11.00
CA ALA A 81 -14.71 -13.17 9.64
C ALA A 81 -14.56 -11.84 8.89
N PHE A 82 -15.53 -10.94 9.03
CA PHE A 82 -15.45 -9.57 8.54
C PHE A 82 -14.25 -8.84 9.15
N GLU A 83 -14.10 -8.87 10.47
CA GLU A 83 -13.05 -8.15 11.17
C GLU A 83 -11.66 -8.61 10.73
N LYS A 84 -11.47 -9.92 10.54
CA LYS A 84 -10.24 -10.49 9.99
C LYS A 84 -9.95 -9.96 8.58
N LYS A 85 -10.97 -9.88 7.70
CA LYS A 85 -10.81 -9.35 6.34
C LYS A 85 -10.47 -7.85 6.37
N ARG A 86 -11.12 -7.07 7.22
CA ARG A 86 -10.89 -5.64 7.40
C ARG A 86 -9.46 -5.36 7.89
N ILE A 87 -9.03 -6.00 8.97
CA ILE A 87 -7.66 -5.87 9.51
C ILE A 87 -6.61 -6.23 8.44
N SER A 88 -6.83 -7.33 7.71
CA SER A 88 -5.92 -7.73 6.63
C SER A 88 -5.86 -6.68 5.52
N SER A 89 -6.99 -6.07 5.16
CA SER A 89 -7.04 -4.97 4.20
C SER A 89 -6.24 -3.76 4.66
N ASP A 90 -6.36 -3.38 5.93
CA ASP A 90 -5.64 -2.25 6.51
C ASP A 90 -4.13 -2.49 6.54
N GLN A 91 -3.71 -3.70 6.90
CA GLN A 91 -2.30 -4.12 6.86
C GLN A 91 -1.73 -4.07 5.43
N LEU A 92 -2.50 -4.53 4.44
CA LEU A 92 -2.08 -4.46 3.04
C LEU A 92 -1.93 -3.02 2.55
N LYS A 93 -2.86 -2.13 2.93
CA LYS A 93 -2.79 -0.70 2.60
C LYS A 93 -1.55 -0.05 3.23
N LEU A 94 -1.25 -0.38 4.49
CA LEU A 94 -0.07 0.08 5.19
C LEU A 94 1.21 -0.41 4.50
N ALA A 95 1.30 -1.71 4.20
CA ALA A 95 2.44 -2.32 3.52
C ALA A 95 2.67 -1.70 2.13
N ALA A 96 1.60 -1.45 1.37
CA ALA A 96 1.69 -0.78 0.07
C ALA A 96 2.24 0.65 0.20
N THR A 97 1.80 1.39 1.22
CA THR A 97 2.28 2.75 1.51
C THR A 97 3.77 2.76 1.82
N PHE A 98 4.23 1.85 2.69
CA PHE A 98 5.67 1.69 2.97
C PHE A 98 6.45 1.25 1.74
N GLY A 99 5.90 0.35 0.92
CA GLY A 99 6.52 -0.08 -0.33
C GLY A 99 6.78 1.08 -1.29
N ILE A 100 5.82 2.00 -1.44
CA ILE A 100 5.99 3.22 -2.24
C ILE A 100 7.10 4.09 -1.65
N GLY A 101 7.14 4.29 -0.33
CA GLY A 101 8.20 5.05 0.34
C GLY A 101 9.60 4.45 0.11
N ALA A 102 9.73 3.13 0.24
CA ALA A 102 10.99 2.41 -0.01
C ALA A 102 11.46 2.57 -1.47
N LEU A 103 10.53 2.55 -2.44
CA LEU A 103 10.85 2.81 -3.84
C LEU A 103 11.41 4.23 -4.03
N VAL A 104 10.80 5.25 -3.43
CA VAL A 104 11.29 6.64 -3.54
C VAL A 104 12.71 6.76 -2.97
N VAL A 105 12.97 6.16 -1.80
CA VAL A 105 14.32 6.16 -1.20
C VAL A 105 15.33 5.47 -2.10
N ASN A 106 14.97 4.32 -2.68
CA ASN A 106 15.83 3.61 -3.63
C ASN A 106 16.19 4.50 -4.83
N HIS A 107 15.23 5.25 -5.38
CA HIS A 107 15.49 6.17 -6.49
C HIS A 107 16.45 7.30 -6.13
N ILE A 108 16.36 7.85 -4.91
CA ILE A 108 17.29 8.89 -4.43
C ILE A 108 18.71 8.33 -4.34
N VAL A 109 18.87 7.15 -3.72
CA VAL A 109 20.18 6.50 -3.59
C VAL A 109 20.78 6.20 -4.96
N SER A 110 19.99 5.68 -5.90
CA SER A 110 20.43 5.43 -7.28
C SER A 110 20.83 6.71 -8.01
N ALA A 111 20.11 7.82 -7.83
CA ALA A 111 20.48 9.10 -8.44
C ALA A 111 21.82 9.63 -7.93
N ILE A 112 22.07 9.49 -6.61
CA ILE A 112 23.36 9.86 -6.00
C ILE A 112 24.49 8.98 -6.56
N ASP A 113 24.27 7.67 -6.64
CA ASP A 113 25.26 6.72 -7.16
C ASP A 113 25.63 7.01 -8.62
N VAL A 114 24.63 7.27 -9.48
CA VAL A 114 24.86 7.66 -10.88
C VAL A 114 25.64 8.98 -10.99
N LEU A 115 25.32 9.97 -10.17
CA LEU A 115 26.06 11.25 -10.17
C LEU A 115 27.51 11.07 -9.68
N TYR A 116 27.71 10.23 -8.66
CA TYR A 116 29.04 9.88 -8.15
C TYR A 116 29.88 9.15 -9.21
N LEU A 117 29.33 8.09 -9.81
CA LEU A 117 29.97 7.34 -10.90
C LEU A 117 30.33 8.26 -12.07
N LYS A 118 29.42 9.16 -12.47
CA LYS A 118 29.69 10.13 -13.54
C LYS A 118 30.86 11.04 -13.21
N ARG A 119 30.98 11.49 -11.96
CA ARG A 119 32.12 12.32 -11.52
C ARG A 119 33.43 11.54 -11.56
N VAL A 120 33.46 10.34 -10.98
CA VAL A 120 34.66 9.49 -10.95
C VAL A 120 35.14 9.15 -12.37
N ILE A 121 34.22 8.82 -13.28
CA ILE A 121 34.56 8.53 -14.68
C ILE A 121 35.02 9.79 -15.41
N ALA A 122 34.43 10.96 -15.14
CA ALA A 122 34.86 12.22 -15.74
C ALA A 122 36.25 12.67 -15.27
N ASP A 123 36.64 12.31 -14.04
CA ASP A 123 37.98 12.55 -13.50
C ASP A 123 39.00 11.53 -14.07
N GLY A 124 38.55 10.36 -14.54
CA GLY A 124 39.37 9.36 -15.23
C GLY A 124 39.74 9.79 -16.66
N LYS A 125 41.04 9.84 -16.96
CA LYS A 125 41.53 10.20 -18.30
C LYS A 125 41.36 9.03 -19.27
N LEU A 126 40.38 9.11 -20.17
CA LEU A 126 40.24 8.12 -21.25
C LEU A 126 41.32 8.37 -22.30
N SER A 127 42.29 7.47 -22.43
CA SER A 127 43.34 7.55 -23.46
C SER A 127 43.09 6.49 -24.53
N ILE A 128 42.90 6.94 -25.78
CA ILE A 128 42.82 6.08 -26.96
C ILE A 128 44.20 6.05 -27.62
N LYS A 129 44.83 4.88 -27.70
CA LYS A 129 46.08 4.69 -28.44
C LYS A 129 45.81 3.78 -29.64
N ALA A 130 46.24 4.21 -30.83
CA ALA A 130 46.25 3.33 -31.99
C ALA A 130 47.27 2.22 -31.76
N TYR A 131 46.84 0.96 -31.90
CA TYR A 131 47.72 -0.20 -31.85
C TYR A 131 47.95 -0.66 -33.29
N GLN A 132 49.22 -0.73 -33.69
CA GLN A 132 49.60 -1.13 -35.03
C GLN A 132 50.43 -2.42 -34.92
N ASP A 133 49.84 -3.52 -35.37
CA ASP A 133 50.53 -4.80 -35.43
C ASP A 133 51.20 -4.96 -36.81
N PHE A 134 52.52 -4.82 -36.84
CA PHE A 134 53.31 -4.86 -38.07
C PHE A 134 53.42 -6.26 -38.67
N GLU A 135 53.21 -7.33 -37.89
CA GLU A 135 53.33 -8.70 -38.39
C GLU A 135 52.08 -9.16 -39.13
N ILE A 136 50.89 -8.73 -38.70
CA ILE A 136 49.60 -9.19 -39.27
C ILE A 136 48.97 -8.12 -40.18
N ARG A 137 49.65 -6.98 -40.41
CA ARG A 137 49.09 -5.80 -41.13
C ARG A 137 47.70 -5.40 -40.61
N SER A 138 47.48 -5.53 -39.30
CA SER A 138 46.19 -5.19 -38.70
C SER A 138 46.30 -3.86 -37.96
N LEU A 139 45.30 -3.00 -38.18
CA LEU A 139 45.13 -1.74 -37.45
C LEU A 139 44.00 -1.90 -36.45
N GLY A 140 44.30 -1.66 -35.18
CA GLY A 140 43.33 -1.73 -34.08
C GLY A 140 43.42 -0.49 -33.19
N TYR A 141 42.42 -0.35 -32.31
CA TYR A 141 42.42 0.66 -31.26
C TYR A 141 42.53 -0.04 -29.90
N ALA A 142 43.45 0.41 -29.06
CA ALA A 142 43.52 0.00 -27.67
C ALA A 142 42.87 1.08 -26.79
N LEU A 143 41.84 0.70 -26.04
CA LEU A 143 41.20 1.55 -25.04
C LEU A 143 41.89 1.33 -23.70
N THR A 144 42.55 2.35 -23.19
CA THR A 144 43.21 2.34 -21.88
C THR A 144 42.52 3.32 -20.93
N LEU A 145 42.04 2.79 -19.81
CA LEU A 145 41.50 3.54 -18.67
C LEU A 145 42.58 3.59 -17.59
N GLU A 146 43.08 4.78 -17.27
CA GLU A 146 43.98 5.02 -16.14
C GLU A 146 43.14 5.56 -14.96
N PHE A 147 43.25 4.90 -13.81
CA PHE A 147 42.59 5.27 -12.54
C PHE A 147 43.63 5.85 -11.57
#